data_AF-C6W3Y8-F1
#
_entry.id   AF-C6W3Y8-F1
#
_cell.length_a   1.000
_cell.length_b   1.000
_cell.length_c   1.000
_cell.angle_alpha   90.00
_cell.angle_beta   90.00
_cell.angle_gamma   90.00
#
_symmetry.space_group_name_H-M   'P 1'
#
loop_
_entity.id
_entity.type
_entity.pdbx_description
1 polymer ?
#
loop_
_entity_poly.entity_id
_entity_poly.type
_entity_poly.pdbx_seq_one_letter_code
_entity_poly.pdbx_strand_id
1 'polypeptide(L)'
;MVPKTKSGWLICIIFLLALGTWLAISQSPPAHTGLSAHIIVINKLLFHLRQECIQGDIDKALNTMEDVKQEWQYLDMVMHNEKDFPSDSLKKLDSLISMPAFKAGSKQHLAMVLQEINIVNRKLDQID
;
A
#
# COMPACT_ATOMS: atom_id res chain seq x y z
N MET A 1 -22.45 14.81 67.93
CA MET A 1 -21.86 13.67 67.19
C MET A 1 -22.18 13.88 65.71
N VAL A 2 -21.18 14.21 64.89
CA VAL A 2 -21.34 14.43 63.45
C VAL A 2 -20.76 13.20 62.73
N PRO A 3 -21.52 12.46 61.91
CA PRO A 3 -20.95 11.36 61.14
C PRO A 3 -20.18 11.89 59.92
N LYS A 4 -18.93 11.44 59.88
CA LYS A 4 -17.93 11.42 58.81
C LYS A 4 -18.45 11.60 57.38
N THR A 5 -18.02 12.68 56.75
CA THR A 5 -17.92 12.83 55.29
C THR A 5 -16.66 12.10 54.79
N LYS A 6 -16.82 10.87 54.29
CA LYS A 6 -15.73 10.14 53.57
C LYS A 6 -16.23 9.48 52.28
N SER A 7 -17.15 10.14 51.55
CA SER A 7 -17.75 9.57 50.34
C SER A 7 -17.45 10.35 49.05
N GLY A 8 -16.65 11.42 49.09
CA GLY A 8 -16.35 12.25 47.91
C GLY A 8 -15.06 11.87 47.17
N TRP A 9 -14.02 11.42 47.89
CA TRP A 9 -12.68 11.24 47.32
C TRP A 9 -12.52 9.96 46.49
N LEU A 10 -13.22 8.88 46.83
CA LEU A 10 -13.13 7.62 46.10
C LEU A 10 -13.78 7.68 44.72
N ILE A 11 -14.80 8.53 44.52
CA ILE A 11 -15.53 8.64 43.26
C ILE A 11 -14.68 9.36 42.19
N CYS A 12 -13.89 10.37 42.58
CA CYS A 12 -13.02 11.09 41.65
C CYS A 12 -11.86 10.23 41.11
N ILE A 13 -11.32 9.30 41.91
CA ILE A 13 -10.20 8.45 41.50
C ILE A 13 -10.67 7.42 40.45
N ILE A 14 -11.88 6.88 40.60
CA ILE A 14 -12.46 5.93 39.63
C ILE A 14 -12.77 6.63 38.30
N PHE A 15 -13.27 7.87 38.33
CA PHE A 15 -13.53 8.66 37.11
C PHE A 15 -12.24 9.03 36.35
N LEU A 16 -11.16 9.35 37.07
CA LEU A 16 -9.86 9.67 36.46
C LEU A 16 -9.19 8.45 35.83
N LEU A 17 -9.33 7.26 36.44
CA LEU A 17 -8.82 6.02 35.86
C LEU A 17 -9.61 5.58 34.62
N ALA A 18 -10.94 5.76 34.63
CA ALA A 18 -11.79 5.43 33.48
C ALA A 18 -11.55 6.36 32.26
N LEU A 19 -11.29 7.66 32.48
CA LEU A 19 -10.92 8.58 31.40
C LEU A 19 -9.52 8.28 30.83
N GLY A 20 -8.56 7.92 31.69
CA GLY A 20 -7.20 7.57 31.27
C GLY A 20 -7.16 6.32 30.37
N THR A 21 -7.98 5.31 30.68
CA THR A 21 -8.09 4.11 29.84
C THR A 21 -8.78 4.37 28.50
N TRP A 22 -9.71 5.32 28.43
CA TRP A 22 -10.38 5.65 27.16
C TRP A 22 -9.48 6.42 26.19
N LEU A 23 -8.60 7.29 26.72
CA LEU A 23 -7.63 8.02 25.91
C LEU A 23 -6.50 7.13 25.37
N ALA A 24 -6.16 6.04 26.06
CA ALA A 24 -5.14 5.11 25.59
C ALA A 24 -5.64 4.14 24.50
N ILE A 25 -6.95 3.83 24.49
CA ILE A 25 -7.56 2.94 23.48
C ILE A 25 -7.79 3.67 22.14
N SER A 26 -8.00 5.00 22.17
CA SER A 26 -8.20 5.82 20.97
C SER A 26 -6.91 6.18 20.21
N GLN A 27 -5.74 5.84 20.75
CA GLN A 27 -4.44 6.09 20.13
C GLN A 27 -3.80 4.85 19.50
N SER A 28 -4.58 3.80 19.23
CA SER A 28 -4.14 2.80 18.26
C SER A 28 -3.99 3.52 16.92
N PRO A 29 -2.79 3.59 16.31
CA PRO A 29 -2.65 4.22 15.01
C PRO A 29 -3.61 3.51 14.06
N PRO A 30 -4.40 4.25 13.26
CA PRO A 30 -5.30 3.62 12.31
C PRO A 30 -4.48 2.67 11.44
N ALA A 31 -5.00 1.45 11.23
CA ALA A 31 -4.41 0.44 10.35
C ALA A 31 -4.11 0.99 8.93
N HIS A 32 -4.72 2.11 8.57
CA HIS A 32 -4.48 2.91 7.36
C HIS A 32 -3.04 3.45 7.19
N THR A 33 -2.23 3.52 8.25
CA THR A 33 -0.84 4.02 8.17
C THR A 33 0.10 3.06 7.46
N GLY A 34 -0.11 1.74 7.57
CA GLY A 34 0.66 0.75 6.81
C GLY A 34 0.24 0.71 5.35
N LEU A 35 -1.07 0.65 5.09
CA LEU A 35 -1.62 0.52 3.72
C LEU A 35 -1.19 1.67 2.80
N SER A 36 -1.33 2.92 3.26
CA SER A 36 -0.93 4.11 2.49
C SER A 36 0.59 4.14 2.21
N ALA A 37 1.42 3.64 3.14
CA ALA A 37 2.87 3.55 2.92
C ALA A 37 3.22 2.60 1.76
N HIS A 38 2.60 1.42 1.70
CA HIS A 38 2.83 0.46 0.61
C HIS A 38 2.31 0.97 -0.74
N ILE A 39 1.15 1.65 -0.75
CA ILE A 39 0.65 2.34 -1.95
C ILE A 39 1.65 3.37 -2.48
N ILE A 40 2.23 4.20 -1.59
CA ILE A 40 3.26 5.18 -1.95
C ILE A 40 4.51 4.49 -2.52
N VAL A 41 4.94 3.37 -1.93
CA VAL A 41 6.09 2.59 -2.41
C VAL A 41 5.82 2.06 -3.82
N ILE A 42 4.67 1.44 -4.07
CA ILE A 42 4.31 0.93 -5.40
C ILE A 42 4.27 2.05 -6.43
N ASN A 43 3.70 3.21 -6.11
CA ASN A 43 3.69 4.36 -7.01
C ASN A 43 5.12 4.82 -7.39
N LYS A 44 6.05 4.82 -6.44
CA LYS A 44 7.47 5.13 -6.71
C LYS A 44 8.11 4.06 -7.60
N LEU A 45 7.87 2.78 -7.30
CA LEU A 45 8.40 1.68 -8.09
C LEU A 45 7.87 1.71 -9.53
N LEU A 46 6.58 1.99 -9.74
CA LEU A 46 5.99 2.14 -11.08
C LEU A 46 6.56 3.34 -11.83
N PHE A 47 6.90 4.43 -11.13
CA PHE A 47 7.65 5.54 -11.72
C PHE A 47 9.06 5.13 -12.15
N HIS A 48 9.80 4.41 -11.31
CA HIS A 48 11.14 3.91 -11.64
C HIS A 48 11.11 2.93 -12.82
N LEU A 49 10.17 1.98 -12.79
CA LEU A 49 9.94 1.01 -13.85
C LEU A 49 9.70 1.72 -15.19
N ARG A 50 8.89 2.78 -15.19
CA ARG A 50 8.66 3.61 -16.38
C ARG A 50 9.96 4.19 -16.94
N GLN A 51 10.81 4.75 -16.09
CA GLN A 51 12.08 5.37 -16.51
C GLN A 51 13.04 4.31 -17.07
N GLU A 52 13.14 3.16 -16.41
CA GLU A 52 14.01 2.05 -16.82
C GLU A 52 13.57 1.48 -18.17
N CYS A 53 12.25 1.31 -18.37
CA CYS A 53 11.68 0.92 -19.65
C CYS A 53 11.99 1.94 -20.77
N ILE A 54 11.93 3.25 -20.49
CA ILE A 54 12.26 4.30 -21.47
C ILE A 54 13.76 4.31 -21.80
N GLN A 55 14.61 4.06 -20.81
CA GLN A 55 16.07 4.00 -20.96
C GLN A 55 16.54 2.72 -21.63
N GLY A 56 15.68 1.70 -21.71
CA GLY A 56 16.02 0.39 -22.27
C GLY A 56 16.83 -0.49 -21.31
N ASP A 57 16.84 -0.17 -20.01
CA ASP A 57 17.49 -0.97 -18.98
C ASP A 57 16.56 -2.11 -18.53
N ILE A 58 16.51 -3.17 -19.33
CA ILE A 58 15.51 -4.23 -19.19
C ILE A 58 15.75 -5.09 -17.95
N ASP A 59 17.01 -5.37 -17.62
CA ASP A 59 17.34 -6.17 -16.43
C ASP A 59 16.92 -5.43 -15.16
N LYS A 60 17.15 -4.11 -15.11
CA LYS A 60 16.68 -3.29 -14.00
C LYS A 60 15.16 -3.18 -13.95
N ALA A 61 14.51 -3.01 -15.10
CA ALA A 61 13.04 -3.01 -15.18
C ALA A 61 12.42 -4.32 -14.68
N LEU A 62 13.03 -5.47 -14.97
CA LEU A 62 12.59 -6.77 -14.46
C LEU A 62 12.73 -6.86 -12.93
N ASN A 63 13.86 -6.40 -12.38
CA ASN A 63 14.04 -6.36 -10.92
C ASN A 63 13.02 -5.44 -10.24
N THR A 64 12.83 -4.22 -10.77
CA THR A 64 11.83 -3.28 -10.25
C THR A 64 10.42 -3.87 -10.34
N MET A 65 10.11 -4.65 -11.38
CA MET A 65 8.82 -5.34 -11.51
C MET A 65 8.61 -6.40 -10.42
N GLU A 66 9.65 -7.14 -10.03
CA GLU A 66 9.58 -8.08 -8.89
C GLU A 66 9.34 -7.34 -7.57
N ASP A 67 10.00 -6.19 -7.36
CA ASP A 67 9.75 -5.35 -6.19
C ASP A 67 8.29 -4.86 -6.15
N VAL A 68 7.73 -4.44 -7.30
CA VAL A 68 6.31 -4.07 -7.41
C VAL A 68 5.41 -5.24 -7.00
N LYS A 69 5.70 -6.46 -7.46
CA LYS A 69 4.90 -7.65 -7.12
C LYS A 69 4.93 -7.94 -5.62
N GLN A 70 6.11 -7.83 -4.99
CA GLN A 70 6.25 -8.10 -3.56
C GLN A 70 5.42 -7.13 -2.71
N GLU A 71 5.52 -5.84 -3.01
CA GLU A 71 4.73 -4.81 -2.32
C GLU A 71 3.23 -4.98 -2.57
N TRP A 72 2.86 -5.40 -3.79
CA TRP A 72 1.48 -5.71 -4.13
C TRP A 72 0.93 -6.91 -3.35
N GLN A 73 1.70 -8.00 -3.24
CA GLN A 73 1.31 -9.18 -2.46
C GLN A 73 1.05 -8.83 -0.99
N TYR A 74 1.85 -7.92 -0.43
CA TYR A 74 1.62 -7.41 0.91
C TYR A 74 0.29 -6.65 1.01
N LEU A 75 0.00 -5.75 0.06
CA LEU A 75 -1.29 -5.06 0.00
C LEU A 75 -2.46 -6.05 -0.08
N ASP A 76 -2.36 -7.08 -0.92
CA ASP A 76 -3.40 -8.09 -1.10
C ASP A 76 -3.68 -8.85 0.21
N MET A 77 -2.61 -9.23 0.92
CA MET A 77 -2.73 -9.90 2.23
C MET A 77 -3.39 -9.02 3.28
N VAL A 78 -3.07 -7.72 3.30
CA VAL A 78 -3.62 -6.79 4.29
C VAL A 78 -5.07 -6.43 3.99
N MET A 79 -5.44 -6.23 2.72
CA MET A 79 -6.77 -5.76 2.33
C MET A 79 -7.88 -6.83 2.44
N HIS A 80 -7.55 -8.11 2.64
CA HIS A 80 -8.52 -9.22 2.87
C HIS A 80 -9.66 -9.33 1.84
N ASN A 81 -9.52 -8.71 0.67
CA ASN A 81 -10.55 -8.66 -0.37
C ASN A 81 -10.09 -9.51 -1.56
N GLU A 82 -10.40 -10.80 -1.50
CA GLU A 82 -9.98 -11.83 -2.46
C GLU A 82 -10.53 -11.68 -3.89
N LYS A 83 -11.39 -10.69 -4.18
CA LYS A 83 -12.18 -10.78 -5.41
C LYS A 83 -11.48 -10.39 -6.70
N ASP A 84 -10.44 -9.55 -6.71
CA ASP A 84 -9.90 -9.02 -7.98
C ASP A 84 -8.42 -8.60 -7.98
N PHE A 85 -7.59 -9.06 -7.04
CA PHE A 85 -6.15 -8.70 -7.00
C PHE A 85 -5.21 -9.91 -6.82
N PRO A 86 -4.04 -9.96 -7.52
CA PRO A 86 -3.41 -8.91 -8.32
C PRO A 86 -4.20 -8.63 -9.59
N SER A 87 -4.48 -7.35 -9.85
CA SER A 87 -5.39 -6.98 -10.94
C SER A 87 -4.86 -7.54 -12.26
N ASP A 88 -5.75 -7.91 -13.18
CA ASP A 88 -5.37 -8.37 -14.52
C ASP A 88 -4.34 -7.46 -15.20
N SER A 89 -4.32 -6.17 -14.83
CA SER A 89 -3.34 -5.20 -15.30
C SER A 89 -1.92 -5.41 -14.78
N LEU A 90 -1.74 -5.86 -13.52
CA LEU A 90 -0.41 -6.17 -13.00
C LEU A 90 0.15 -7.43 -13.67
N LYS A 91 -0.69 -8.47 -13.83
CA LYS A 91 -0.31 -9.70 -14.56
C LYS A 91 0.03 -9.40 -16.02
N LYS A 92 -0.73 -8.50 -16.66
CA LYS A 92 -0.48 -8.07 -18.03
C LYS A 92 0.80 -7.25 -18.12
N LEU A 93 1.06 -6.36 -17.17
CA LEU A 93 2.30 -5.58 -17.11
C LEU A 93 3.53 -6.49 -16.99
N ASP A 94 3.47 -7.47 -16.09
CA ASP A 94 4.51 -8.49 -15.91
C ASP A 94 4.81 -9.25 -17.21
N SER A 95 3.74 -9.71 -17.88
CA SER A 95 3.84 -10.42 -19.15
C SER A 95 4.50 -9.57 -20.23
N LEU A 96 4.09 -8.30 -20.36
CA LEU A 96 4.64 -7.38 -21.35
C LEU A 96 6.13 -7.09 -21.15
N ILE A 97 6.59 -6.95 -19.89
CA ILE A 97 8.01 -6.70 -19.58
C ILE A 97 8.84 -7.97 -19.79
N SER A 98 8.27 -9.13 -19.50
CA SER A 98 8.94 -10.43 -19.67
C SER A 98 9.04 -10.88 -21.13
N MET A 99 8.28 -10.28 -22.05
CA MET A 99 8.26 -10.69 -23.45
C MET A 99 9.61 -10.44 -24.17
N PRO A 100 10.06 -11.37 -25.02
CA PRO A 100 11.27 -11.18 -25.83
C PRO A 100 11.23 -9.93 -26.72
N ALA A 101 10.04 -9.53 -27.15
CA ALA A 101 9.84 -8.31 -27.95
C ALA A 101 10.20 -7.03 -27.19
N PHE A 102 10.01 -7.01 -25.87
CA PHE A 102 10.46 -5.91 -25.02
C PHE A 102 11.98 -5.89 -24.89
N LYS A 103 12.59 -7.07 -24.65
CA LYS A 103 14.06 -7.25 -24.63
C LYS A 103 14.72 -6.85 -25.96
N ALA A 104 14.02 -7.02 -27.07
CA ALA A 104 14.48 -6.59 -28.40
C ALA A 104 14.34 -5.06 -28.64
N GLY A 105 13.89 -4.27 -27.67
CA GLY A 105 13.77 -2.82 -27.78
C GLY A 105 12.65 -2.34 -28.71
N SER A 106 11.59 -3.15 -28.89
CA SER A 106 10.46 -2.78 -29.75
C SER A 106 9.70 -1.57 -29.22
N LYS A 107 9.67 -0.48 -29.99
CA LYS A 107 8.96 0.77 -29.64
C LYS A 107 7.46 0.56 -29.43
N GLN A 108 6.84 -0.31 -30.23
CA GLN A 108 5.43 -0.66 -30.05
C GLN A 108 5.20 -1.38 -28.72
N HIS A 109 6.13 -2.27 -28.34
CA HIS A 109 6.06 -2.98 -27.07
C HIS A 109 6.27 -2.06 -25.88
N LEU A 110 7.22 -1.12 -25.97
CA LEU A 110 7.41 -0.07 -24.98
C LEU A 110 6.13 0.76 -24.78
N ALA A 111 5.44 1.14 -25.86
CA ALA A 111 4.18 1.88 -25.74
C ALA A 111 3.11 1.09 -24.97
N MET A 112 3.00 -0.23 -25.20
CA MET A 112 2.08 -1.10 -24.46
C MET A 112 2.46 -1.21 -22.98
N VAL A 113 3.75 -1.36 -22.66
CA VAL A 113 4.24 -1.38 -21.27
C VAL A 113 3.90 -0.08 -20.56
N LEU A 114 4.19 1.08 -21.18
CA LEU A 114 3.90 2.39 -20.60
C LEU A 114 2.40 2.63 -20.40
N GLN A 115 1.57 2.15 -21.32
CA GLN A 115 0.12 2.21 -21.18
C GLN A 115 -0.35 1.39 -19.98
N GLU A 116 0.18 0.18 -19.81
CA GLU A 116 -0.23 -0.70 -18.71
C GLU A 116 0.24 -0.16 -17.35
N ILE A 117 1.45 0.42 -17.26
CA ILE A 117 1.91 1.13 -16.05
C ILE A 117 0.90 2.22 -15.64
N ASN A 118 0.40 3.02 -16.58
CA ASN A 118 -0.60 4.05 -16.26
C ASN A 118 -1.94 3.45 -15.82
N ILE A 119 -2.31 2.27 -16.32
CA ILE A 119 -3.53 1.58 -15.89
C ILE A 119 -3.36 1.09 -14.44
N VAL A 120 -2.22 0.49 -14.12
CA VAL A 120 -1.90 0.02 -12.76
C VAL A 120 -1.89 1.19 -11.78
N ASN A 121 -1.20 2.30 -12.09
CA ASN A 121 -1.20 3.51 -11.26
C ASN A 121 -2.62 4.02 -10.98
N ARG A 122 -3.46 4.16 -12.01
CA ARG A 122 -4.85 4.64 -11.83
C ARG A 122 -5.70 3.72 -10.97
N LYS A 123 -5.44 2.40 -11.00
CA LYS A 123 -6.11 1.44 -10.12
C LYS A 123 -5.62 1.58 -8.68
N LEU A 124 -4.33 1.85 -8.50
CA LEU A 124 -3.75 2.10 -7.18
C LEU A 124 -4.30 3.37 -6.55
N ASP A 125 -4.49 4.45 -7.33
CA ASP A 125 -5.11 5.70 -6.88
C ASP A 125 -6.59 5.54 -6.46
N GLN A 126 -7.25 4.43 -6.81
CA GLN A 126 -8.62 4.12 -6.37
C GLN A 126 -8.66 3.39 -5.02
N ILE A 127 -7.51 2.94 -4.52
CA ILE A 127 -7.38 2.22 -3.25
C ILE A 127 -7.13 3.22 -2.09
N ASP A 128 -6.48 4.36 -2.36
CA ASP A 128 -6.25 5.47 -1.42
C ASP A 128 -7.51 6.34 -1.24
#